data_AF-R8BCU2-F1
#
_entry.id   AF-R8BCU2-F1
#
_cell.length_a   1.000
_cell.length_b   1.000
_cell.length_c   1.000
_cell.angle_alpha   90.00
_cell.angle_beta   90.00
_cell.angle_gamma   90.00
#
_symmetry.space_group_name_H-M   'P 1'
#
loop_
_entity.id
_entity.type
_entity.pdbx_description
1 polymer ?
#
loop_
_entity_poly.entity_id
_entity_poly.type
_entity_poly.pdbx_seq_one_letter_code
_entity_poly.pdbx_strand_id
1 'polypeptide(L)'
;MLVNQPDLARYCKQPRDAAWLQGAACFFSKVLVFFLGLAATASIQGAWVLDHHWTAASRTAVFLCSFCFLFSAFGTNFGANSIPFGADMTGLFPKYLTIRRGQVLCAILGVAVVPWKLLTNAKTFLSFLGSYNIFMAPLCAVILVDYAFTRKGNIHVPSLYDGSKGGLYWFWSGVNWLGVFAWCGGVAMGLPGLVATYQPHAVSKAGQNMYRMGWILTFITASVIYFALTFFIKPQIFPNGTARPVTYEYLAKNGREGFFEGERGEAISAPGSPTITDAENVHIPEKGDKVSI
;
A
#
# COMPACT_ATOMS: atom_id res chain seq x y z
N MET A 1 2.60 2.35 -3.77
CA MET A 1 3.56 1.97 -2.72
C MET A 1 3.36 2.74 -1.42
N LEU A 2 2.90 4.01 -1.41
CA LEU A 2 2.78 4.73 -0.14
C LEU A 2 1.75 4.11 0.83
N VAL A 3 0.64 3.59 0.30
CA VAL A 3 -0.45 3.01 1.11
C VAL A 3 -0.08 1.65 1.72
N ASN A 4 0.70 0.84 1.03
CA ASN A 4 1.12 -0.50 1.46
C ASN A 4 2.58 -0.58 1.96
N GLN A 5 3.27 0.56 2.02
CA GLN A 5 4.62 0.63 2.57
C GLN A 5 4.74 0.09 4.01
N PRO A 6 3.73 0.29 4.90
CA PRO A 6 3.77 -0.24 6.26
C PRO A 6 3.97 -1.77 6.35
N ASP A 7 3.54 -2.53 5.35
CA ASP A 7 3.69 -4.00 5.35
C ASP A 7 5.13 -4.47 5.35
N LEU A 8 6.02 -3.67 4.73
CA LEU A 8 7.46 -3.91 4.71
C LEU A 8 8.15 -3.11 5.82
N ALA A 9 7.73 -1.86 6.04
CA ALA A 9 8.34 -0.97 7.02
C ALA A 9 8.18 -1.46 8.46
N ARG A 10 7.17 -2.28 8.77
CA ARG A 10 7.02 -2.91 10.11
C ARG A 10 8.17 -3.81 10.52
N TYR A 11 9.00 -4.27 9.56
CA TYR A 11 10.18 -5.08 9.83
C TYR A 11 11.46 -4.24 10.02
N CYS A 12 11.37 -2.92 9.89
CA CYS A 12 12.49 -2.03 10.18
C CYS A 12 12.75 -2.00 11.69
N LYS A 13 14.03 -1.94 12.08
CA LYS A 13 14.43 -1.85 13.49
C LYS A 13 14.28 -0.42 14.01
N GLN A 14 14.46 0.57 13.14
CA GLN A 14 14.38 1.98 13.50
C GLN A 14 13.52 2.76 12.49
N PRO A 15 12.76 3.79 12.93
CA PRO A 15 11.92 4.59 12.04
C PRO A 15 12.68 5.25 10.87
N ARG A 16 13.95 5.61 11.09
CA ARG A 16 14.81 6.22 10.06
C ARG A 16 15.11 5.28 8.88
N ASP A 17 15.10 3.97 9.12
CA ASP A 17 15.47 2.96 8.13
C ASP A 17 14.42 2.89 7.02
N ALA A 18 13.14 3.14 7.36
CA ALA A 18 12.02 3.14 6.43
C ALA A 18 11.97 4.39 5.53
N ALA A 19 12.67 5.48 5.89
CA ALA A 19 12.54 6.77 5.20
C ALA A 19 13.69 7.02 4.22
N TRP A 20 14.86 7.37 4.74
CA TRP A 20 15.94 7.94 3.91
C TRP A 20 16.61 6.90 3.01
N LEU A 21 16.97 5.74 3.58
CA LEU A 21 17.64 4.67 2.83
C LEU A 21 16.76 4.15 1.70
N GLN A 22 15.47 3.96 1.97
CA GLN A 22 14.52 3.56 0.96
C GLN A 22 14.33 4.63 -0.12
N GLY A 23 14.18 5.90 0.28
CA GLY A 23 14.06 7.02 -0.66
C GLY A 23 15.25 7.12 -1.61
N ALA A 24 16.47 7.07 -1.06
CA ALA A 24 17.70 7.09 -1.84
C ALA A 24 17.80 5.88 -2.78
N ALA A 25 17.57 4.66 -2.27
CA ALA A 25 17.61 3.44 -3.07
C ALA A 25 16.61 3.48 -4.23
N CYS A 26 15.37 3.92 -3.97
CA CYS A 26 14.36 4.09 -5.02
C CYS A 26 14.78 5.16 -6.04
N PHE A 27 15.28 6.31 -5.60
CA PHE A 27 15.68 7.39 -6.51
C PHE A 27 16.77 6.93 -7.48
N PHE A 28 17.90 6.45 -6.98
CA PHE A 28 19.03 6.04 -7.83
C PHE A 28 18.67 4.86 -8.73
N SER A 29 17.97 3.86 -8.19
CA SER A 29 17.50 2.71 -8.97
C SER A 29 16.57 3.15 -10.12
N LYS A 30 15.62 4.05 -9.85
CA LYS A 30 14.67 4.51 -10.87
C LYS A 30 15.34 5.37 -11.94
N VAL A 31 16.26 6.26 -11.57
CA VAL A 31 17.03 7.05 -12.54
C VAL A 31 17.79 6.12 -13.49
N LEU A 32 18.48 5.12 -12.97
CA LEU A 32 19.22 4.16 -13.78
C LEU A 32 18.29 3.36 -14.70
N VAL A 33 17.21 2.80 -14.16
CA VAL A 33 16.25 2.00 -14.95
C VAL A 33 15.58 2.84 -16.04
N PHE A 34 15.20 4.08 -15.75
CA PHE A 34 14.64 4.99 -16.76
C PHE A 34 15.64 5.30 -17.87
N PHE A 35 16.88 5.62 -17.50
CA PHE A 35 17.94 5.87 -18.48
C PHE A 35 18.18 4.66 -19.38
N LEU A 36 18.36 3.47 -18.79
CA LEU A 36 18.59 2.24 -19.55
C LEU A 36 17.38 1.86 -20.42
N GLY A 37 16.16 2.06 -19.93
CA GLY A 37 14.94 1.82 -20.71
C GLY A 37 14.81 2.75 -21.91
N LEU A 38 15.09 4.04 -21.74
CA LEU A 38 15.10 5.02 -22.83
C LEU A 38 16.20 4.70 -23.85
N ALA A 39 17.41 4.39 -23.39
CA ALA A 39 18.53 4.02 -24.25
C ALA A 39 18.22 2.74 -25.05
N ALA A 40 17.67 1.71 -24.40
CA ALA A 40 17.24 0.49 -25.07
C ALA A 40 16.17 0.77 -26.12
N THR A 41 15.17 1.59 -25.80
CA THR A 41 14.09 1.94 -26.73
C THR A 41 14.62 2.73 -27.94
N ALA A 42 15.53 3.68 -27.72
CA ALA A 42 16.18 4.43 -28.79
C ALA A 42 17.08 3.55 -29.67
N SER A 43 17.68 2.50 -29.11
CA SER A 43 18.55 1.56 -29.83
C SER A 43 17.79 0.52 -30.67
N ILE A 44 16.53 0.23 -30.32
CA ILE A 44 15.69 -0.70 -31.06
C ILE A 44 15.11 0.04 -32.27
N GLN A 45 15.67 -0.19 -33.45
CA GLN A 45 15.15 0.31 -34.74
C GLN A 45 13.85 -0.42 -35.19
N GLY A 46 13.00 -0.81 -34.25
CA GLY A 46 11.76 -1.55 -34.52
C GLY A 46 11.96 -3.03 -34.91
N ALA A 47 13.16 -3.58 -34.77
CA ALA A 47 13.49 -4.96 -35.14
C ALA A 47 13.83 -5.83 -33.93
N TRP A 48 13.27 -7.05 -33.87
CA TRP A 48 13.63 -8.02 -32.85
C TRP A 48 15.00 -8.65 -33.15
N VAL A 49 15.83 -8.81 -32.12
CA VAL A 49 17.23 -9.28 -32.25
C VAL A 49 17.31 -10.67 -32.89
N LEU A 50 16.38 -11.58 -32.59
CA LEU A 50 16.39 -12.92 -33.19
C LEU A 50 15.95 -12.95 -34.66
N ASP A 51 15.20 -11.94 -35.12
CA ASP A 51 14.75 -11.89 -36.52
C ASP A 51 15.93 -11.57 -37.47
N HIS A 52 16.94 -10.86 -36.98
CA HIS A 52 18.10 -10.42 -37.78
C HIS A 52 19.40 -11.15 -37.44
N HIS A 53 19.52 -11.69 -36.21
CA HIS A 53 20.74 -12.34 -35.74
C HIS A 53 20.45 -13.70 -35.10
N TRP A 54 20.21 -14.71 -35.96
CA TRP A 54 20.01 -16.09 -35.53
C TRP A 54 21.34 -16.83 -35.27
N THR A 55 22.05 -16.44 -34.21
CA THR A 55 23.31 -17.09 -33.79
C THR A 55 23.17 -17.72 -32.41
N ALA A 56 24.03 -18.69 -32.09
CA ALA A 56 24.09 -19.29 -30.75
C ALA A 56 24.34 -18.23 -29.67
N ALA A 57 25.22 -17.25 -29.93
CA ALA A 57 25.50 -16.15 -29.02
C ALA A 57 24.26 -15.28 -28.77
N SER A 58 23.54 -14.87 -29.83
CA SER A 58 22.31 -14.08 -29.70
C SER A 58 21.23 -14.80 -28.90
N ARG A 59 21.06 -16.10 -29.11
CA ARG A 59 20.08 -16.92 -28.38
C ARG A 59 20.41 -17.00 -26.89
N THR A 60 21.69 -17.22 -26.55
CA THR A 60 22.14 -17.22 -25.15
C THR A 60 21.95 -15.85 -24.51
N ALA A 61 22.30 -14.76 -25.20
CA ALA A 61 22.11 -13.40 -24.69
C ALA A 61 20.63 -13.10 -24.42
N VAL A 62 19.73 -13.46 -25.34
CA VAL A 62 18.28 -13.25 -25.16
C VAL A 62 17.71 -14.13 -24.05
N PHE A 63 18.18 -15.37 -23.90
CA PHE A 63 17.80 -16.21 -22.78
C PHE A 63 18.20 -15.56 -21.45
N LEU A 64 19.45 -15.11 -21.31
CA LEU A 64 19.94 -14.46 -20.09
C LEU A 64 19.16 -13.18 -19.77
N CYS A 65 18.96 -12.31 -20.77
CA CYS A 65 18.16 -11.09 -20.60
C CYS A 65 16.73 -11.42 -20.17
N SER A 66 16.06 -12.37 -20.84
CA SER A 66 14.70 -12.78 -20.52
C SER A 66 14.60 -13.38 -19.11
N PHE A 67 15.61 -14.16 -18.70
CA PHE A 67 15.69 -14.71 -17.36
C PHE A 67 15.85 -13.62 -16.30
N CYS A 68 16.70 -12.62 -16.54
CA CYS A 68 16.83 -11.44 -15.67
C CYS A 68 15.49 -10.67 -15.56
N PHE A 69 14.79 -10.47 -16.68
CA PHE A 69 13.46 -9.83 -16.66
C PHE A 69 12.43 -10.65 -15.89
N LEU A 70 12.41 -11.98 -16.07
CA LEU A 70 11.55 -12.88 -15.33
C LEU A 70 11.80 -12.79 -13.83
N PHE A 71 13.07 -12.85 -13.42
CA PHE A 71 13.46 -12.75 -12.00
C PHE A 71 13.09 -11.37 -11.41
N SER A 72 13.35 -10.29 -12.15
CA SER A 72 12.96 -8.94 -11.74
C SER A 72 11.44 -8.78 -11.59
N ALA A 73 10.68 -9.30 -12.55
CA ALA A 73 9.22 -9.28 -12.51
C ALA A 73 8.68 -10.10 -11.34
N PHE A 74 9.27 -11.28 -11.09
CA PHE A 74 8.93 -12.13 -9.95
C PHE A 74 9.18 -11.41 -8.63
N GLY A 75 10.39 -10.87 -8.41
CA GLY A 75 10.75 -10.18 -7.18
C GLY A 75 9.86 -8.97 -6.89
N THR A 76 9.56 -8.17 -7.93
CA THR A 76 8.68 -7.00 -7.79
C THR A 76 7.25 -7.43 -7.42
N ASN A 77 6.68 -8.43 -8.09
CA ASN A 77 5.33 -8.89 -7.79
C ASN A 77 5.24 -9.55 -6.40
N PHE A 78 6.27 -10.29 -6.00
CA PHE A 78 6.31 -10.91 -4.68
C PHE A 78 6.33 -9.86 -3.56
N GLY A 79 7.25 -8.90 -3.62
CA GLY A 79 7.42 -7.88 -2.59
C GLY A 79 6.31 -6.83 -2.57
N ALA A 80 5.90 -6.35 -3.75
CA ALA A 80 5.05 -5.17 -3.86
C ALA A 80 3.55 -5.47 -3.94
N ASN A 81 3.18 -6.68 -4.37
CA ASN A 81 1.77 -7.06 -4.60
C ASN A 81 1.36 -8.24 -3.72
N SER A 82 2.13 -9.33 -3.72
CA SER A 82 1.73 -10.58 -3.04
C SER A 82 1.74 -10.46 -1.52
N ILE A 83 2.84 -9.96 -0.92
CA ILE A 83 2.94 -9.79 0.54
C ILE A 83 1.88 -8.81 1.07
N PRO A 84 1.73 -7.58 0.52
CA PRO A 84 0.69 -6.64 0.96
C PRO A 84 -0.72 -7.20 0.86
N PHE A 85 -1.07 -7.82 -0.28
CA PHE A 85 -2.38 -8.44 -0.43
C PHE A 85 -2.60 -9.53 0.63
N GLY A 86 -1.58 -10.35 0.89
CA GLY A 86 -1.62 -11.35 1.94
C GLY A 86 -1.85 -10.76 3.32
N ALA A 87 -1.18 -9.65 3.65
CA ALA A 87 -1.37 -8.93 4.90
C ALA A 87 -2.79 -8.35 5.04
N ASP A 88 -3.30 -7.67 4.02
CA ASP A 88 -4.67 -7.12 3.99
C ASP A 88 -5.73 -8.21 4.24
N MET A 89 -5.55 -9.37 3.60
CA MET A 89 -6.48 -10.50 3.77
C MET A 89 -6.52 -11.06 5.19
N THR A 90 -5.42 -10.98 5.94
CA THR A 90 -5.41 -11.37 7.36
C THR A 90 -6.19 -10.40 8.24
N GLY A 91 -6.25 -9.11 7.87
CA GLY A 91 -7.08 -8.13 8.56
C GLY A 91 -8.57 -8.32 8.25
N LEU A 92 -8.90 -8.66 7.00
CA LEU A 92 -10.29 -8.79 6.55
C LEU A 92 -10.97 -10.10 7.02
N PHE A 93 -10.25 -11.22 6.95
CA PHE A 93 -10.77 -12.54 7.33
C PHE A 93 -9.79 -13.30 8.25
N PRO A 94 -9.50 -12.79 9.45
CA PRO A 94 -8.44 -13.31 10.33
C PRO A 94 -8.61 -14.77 10.73
N LYS A 95 -9.86 -15.26 10.80
CA LYS A 95 -10.16 -16.66 11.16
C LYS A 95 -9.79 -17.66 10.07
N TYR A 96 -9.74 -17.23 8.80
CA TYR A 96 -9.61 -18.13 7.66
C TYR A 96 -8.29 -17.96 6.91
N LEU A 97 -7.80 -16.72 6.84
CA LEU A 97 -6.68 -16.33 6.00
C LEU A 97 -5.45 -16.00 6.86
N THR A 98 -4.34 -16.63 6.49
CA THR A 98 -2.98 -16.24 6.91
C THR A 98 -2.29 -15.53 5.75
N ILE A 99 -1.18 -14.82 6.00
CA ILE A 99 -0.43 -14.13 4.93
C ILE A 99 -0.13 -15.10 3.77
N ARG A 100 0.35 -16.31 4.08
CA ARG A 100 0.64 -17.34 3.08
C ARG A 100 -0.60 -17.75 2.27
N ARG A 101 -1.75 -17.96 2.93
CA ARG A 101 -3.01 -18.29 2.24
C ARG A 101 -3.50 -17.13 1.38
N GLY A 102 -3.35 -15.89 1.86
CA GLY A 102 -3.67 -14.68 1.11
C GLY A 102 -2.78 -14.50 -0.13
N GLN A 103 -1.49 -14.85 -0.06
CA GLN A 103 -0.58 -14.85 -1.21
C GLN A 103 -1.01 -15.84 -2.30
N VAL A 104 -1.46 -17.05 -1.91
CA VAL A 104 -2.01 -18.03 -2.86
C VAL A 104 -3.29 -17.50 -3.51
N LEU A 105 -4.18 -16.89 -2.72
CA LEU A 105 -5.39 -16.25 -3.24
C LEU A 105 -5.04 -15.13 -4.23
N CYS A 106 -4.04 -14.29 -3.93
CA CYS A 106 -3.54 -13.25 -4.82
C CYS A 106 -3.10 -13.82 -6.17
N ALA A 107 -2.37 -14.95 -6.18
CA ALA A 107 -1.92 -15.58 -7.41
C ALA A 107 -3.09 -16.09 -8.26
N ILE A 108 -4.09 -16.72 -7.64
CA ILE A 108 -5.29 -17.22 -8.34
C ILE A 108 -6.08 -16.04 -8.93
N LEU A 109 -6.36 -15.02 -8.13
CA LEU A 109 -7.12 -13.84 -8.57
C LEU A 109 -6.38 -13.04 -9.64
N GLY A 110 -5.05 -12.92 -9.53
CA GLY A 110 -4.22 -12.22 -10.50
C GLY A 110 -4.34 -12.83 -11.91
N VAL A 111 -4.39 -14.16 -12.02
CA VAL A 111 -4.63 -14.85 -13.30
C VAL A 111 -6.08 -14.71 -13.74
N ALA A 112 -7.03 -14.83 -12.81
CA ALA A 112 -8.47 -14.75 -13.09
C ALA A 112 -8.92 -13.39 -13.66
N VAL A 113 -8.22 -12.30 -13.34
CA VAL A 113 -8.47 -10.96 -13.90
C VAL A 113 -8.03 -10.85 -15.38
N VAL A 114 -7.25 -11.81 -15.89
CA VAL A 114 -6.80 -11.84 -17.29
C VAL A 114 -6.09 -10.53 -17.69
N PRO A 115 -5.05 -10.08 -16.95
CA PRO A 115 -4.47 -8.75 -17.10
C PRO A 115 -3.84 -8.52 -18.48
N TRP A 116 -3.47 -9.58 -19.21
CA TRP A 116 -2.93 -9.46 -20.56
C TRP A 116 -3.92 -8.84 -21.56
N LYS A 117 -5.24 -8.96 -21.33
CA LYS A 117 -6.23 -8.25 -22.16
C LYS A 117 -6.13 -6.73 -22.00
N LEU A 118 -5.84 -6.24 -20.79
CA LEU A 118 -5.62 -4.82 -20.52
C LEU A 118 -4.37 -4.28 -21.23
N LEU A 119 -3.33 -5.11 -21.38
CA LEU A 119 -2.08 -4.73 -22.04
C LEU A 119 -2.16 -4.68 -23.58
N THR A 120 -3.22 -5.25 -24.19
CA THR A 120 -3.38 -5.24 -25.65
C THR A 120 -3.53 -3.83 -26.23
N ASN A 121 -4.00 -2.86 -25.45
CA ASN A 121 -4.22 -1.49 -25.90
C ASN A 121 -3.57 -0.49 -24.94
N ALA A 122 -2.53 0.19 -25.41
CA ALA A 122 -1.78 1.18 -24.62
C ALA A 122 -2.67 2.33 -24.12
N LYS A 123 -3.65 2.77 -24.91
CA LYS A 123 -4.58 3.84 -24.50
C LYS A 123 -5.46 3.36 -23.34
N THR A 124 -6.01 2.16 -23.44
CA THR A 124 -6.82 1.56 -22.36
C THR A 124 -5.99 1.37 -21.09
N PHE A 125 -4.75 0.91 -21.22
CA PHE A 125 -3.83 0.75 -20.11
C PHE A 125 -3.51 2.09 -19.41
N LEU A 126 -3.19 3.14 -20.18
CA LEU A 126 -2.93 4.47 -19.62
C LEU A 126 -4.17 5.08 -18.95
N SER A 127 -5.36 4.92 -19.54
CA SER A 127 -6.61 5.36 -18.91
C SER A 127 -6.87 4.62 -17.59
N PHE A 128 -6.58 3.31 -17.53
CA PHE A 128 -6.70 2.52 -16.30
C PHE A 128 -5.73 2.98 -15.21
N LEU A 129 -4.46 3.24 -15.55
CA LEU A 129 -3.49 3.74 -14.58
C LEU A 129 -3.87 5.13 -14.04
N GLY A 130 -4.37 6.01 -14.91
CA GLY A 130 -4.81 7.33 -14.49
C GLY A 130 -6.10 7.27 -13.65
N SER A 131 -7.03 6.35 -13.95
CA SER A 131 -8.23 6.16 -13.11
C SER A 131 -7.87 5.61 -11.73
N TYR A 132 -6.93 4.68 -11.62
CA TYR A 132 -6.43 4.20 -10.33
C TYR A 132 -5.90 5.33 -9.44
N ASN A 133 -5.13 6.26 -10.02
CA ASN A 133 -4.54 7.38 -9.28
C ASN A 133 -5.58 8.31 -8.65
N ILE A 134 -6.72 8.55 -9.30
CA ILE A 134 -7.76 9.45 -8.76
C ILE A 134 -8.44 8.88 -7.50
N PHE A 135 -8.42 7.56 -7.31
CA PHE A 135 -8.99 6.90 -6.11
C PHE A 135 -7.96 6.72 -5.00
N MET A 136 -6.71 6.40 -5.35
CA MET A 136 -5.67 6.09 -4.36
C MET A 136 -5.04 7.33 -3.72
N ALA A 137 -4.86 8.40 -4.48
CA ALA A 137 -4.32 9.65 -3.96
C ALA A 137 -5.15 10.24 -2.80
N PRO A 138 -6.49 10.41 -2.91
CA PRO A 138 -7.29 10.92 -1.80
C PRO A 138 -7.35 9.96 -0.61
N LEU A 139 -7.25 8.63 -0.84
CA LEU A 139 -7.18 7.66 0.26
C LEU A 139 -5.90 7.87 1.07
N CYS A 140 -4.78 8.00 0.37
CA CYS A 140 -3.48 8.30 0.97
C CYS A 140 -3.50 9.61 1.75
N ALA A 141 -4.18 10.64 1.24
CA ALA A 141 -4.35 11.92 1.91
C ALA A 141 -5.09 11.78 3.25
N VAL A 142 -6.23 11.09 3.27
CA VAL A 142 -7.01 10.87 4.49
C VAL A 142 -6.18 10.15 5.55
N ILE A 143 -5.47 9.08 5.17
CA ILE A 143 -4.60 8.32 6.08
C ILE A 143 -3.49 9.23 6.65
N LEU A 144 -2.81 10.00 5.79
CA LEU A 144 -1.73 10.88 6.21
C LEU A 144 -2.23 11.96 7.16
N VAL A 145 -3.35 12.61 6.83
CA VAL A 145 -3.91 13.70 7.64
C VAL A 145 -4.43 13.17 8.98
N ASP A 146 -5.08 12.00 8.98
CA ASP A 146 -5.52 11.36 10.22
C ASP A 146 -4.35 11.07 11.15
N TYR A 147 -3.29 10.45 10.61
CA TYR A 147 -2.13 10.10 11.40
C TYR A 147 -1.35 11.34 11.88
N ALA A 148 -0.87 12.17 10.96
CA ALA A 148 0.10 13.22 11.29
C ALA A 148 -0.53 14.45 11.96
N PHE A 149 -1.71 14.88 11.52
CA PHE A 149 -2.31 16.14 11.98
C PHE A 149 -3.40 15.93 13.02
N THR A 150 -4.34 15.02 12.76
CA THR A 150 -5.50 14.79 13.62
C THR A 150 -5.11 14.05 14.90
N ARG A 151 -4.42 12.91 14.77
CA ARG A 151 -3.99 12.08 15.91
C ARG A 151 -2.58 12.37 16.41
N LYS A 152 -1.83 13.21 15.69
CA LYS A 152 -0.44 13.59 16.02
C LYS A 152 0.48 12.37 16.21
N GLY A 153 0.36 11.37 15.35
CA GLY A 153 1.15 10.14 15.37
C GLY A 153 0.77 9.15 16.49
N ASN A 154 -0.37 9.33 17.16
CA ASN A 154 -0.83 8.45 18.22
C ASN A 154 -1.87 7.44 17.72
N ILE A 155 -1.50 6.16 17.73
CA ILE A 155 -2.39 5.04 17.44
C ILE A 155 -2.35 4.09 18.64
N HIS A 156 -3.52 3.74 19.16
CA HIS A 156 -3.67 2.80 20.26
C HIS A 156 -3.90 1.39 19.73
N VAL A 157 -2.85 0.56 19.75
CA VAL A 157 -2.83 -0.76 19.11
C VAL A 157 -3.91 -1.71 19.65
N PRO A 158 -4.12 -1.85 20.98
CA PRO A 158 -5.18 -2.71 21.50
C PRO A 158 -6.56 -2.35 20.95
N SER A 159 -6.87 -1.06 20.82
CA SER A 159 -8.16 -0.61 20.28
C SER A 159 -8.33 -0.88 18.78
N LEU A 160 -7.26 -1.09 18.01
CA LEU A 160 -7.38 -1.48 16.59
C LEU A 160 -7.98 -2.88 16.43
N TYR A 161 -7.81 -3.73 17.45
CA TYR A 161 -8.32 -5.10 17.47
C TYR A 161 -9.61 -5.25 18.28
N ASP A 162 -10.18 -4.14 18.76
CA ASP A 162 -11.45 -4.12 19.48
C ASP A 162 -12.60 -3.69 18.54
N GLY A 163 -13.47 -4.65 18.22
CA GLY A 163 -14.69 -4.45 17.43
C GLY A 163 -15.94 -4.14 18.27
N SER A 164 -15.79 -3.82 19.55
CA SER A 164 -16.92 -3.52 20.44
C SER A 164 -17.66 -2.23 20.04
N LYS A 165 -18.98 -2.22 20.27
CA LYS A 165 -19.79 -1.01 20.05
C LYS A 165 -19.31 0.08 21.02
N GLY A 166 -18.78 1.17 20.47
CA GLY A 166 -18.24 2.28 21.26
C GLY A 166 -16.73 2.21 21.47
N GLY A 167 -16.04 1.24 20.86
CA GLY A 167 -14.58 1.24 20.79
C GLY A 167 -14.02 2.49 20.10
N LEU A 168 -12.77 2.84 20.41
CA LEU A 168 -12.10 4.06 19.97
C LEU A 168 -12.15 4.27 18.44
N TYR A 169 -12.07 3.17 17.68
CA TYR A 169 -12.09 3.16 16.21
C TYR A 169 -13.39 2.58 15.62
N TRP A 170 -14.43 2.41 16.45
CA TRP A 170 -15.72 1.90 15.98
C TRP A 170 -16.50 2.94 15.17
N PHE A 171 -16.34 4.24 15.45
CA PHE A 171 -17.07 5.33 14.81
C PHE A 171 -18.60 5.03 14.71
N TRP A 172 -19.21 5.26 13.55
CA TRP A 172 -20.60 4.92 13.30
C TRP A 172 -20.68 3.56 12.59
N SER A 173 -20.93 2.51 13.37
CA SER A 173 -21.08 1.13 12.88
C SER A 173 -19.85 0.59 12.11
N GLY A 174 -18.64 0.95 12.56
CA GLY A 174 -17.37 0.56 11.94
C GLY A 174 -16.88 1.51 10.85
N VAL A 175 -17.60 2.61 10.56
CA VAL A 175 -17.29 3.51 9.44
C VAL A 175 -16.98 4.92 9.92
N ASN A 176 -15.81 5.44 9.52
CA ASN A 176 -15.46 6.84 9.64
C ASN A 176 -16.03 7.63 8.45
N TRP A 177 -17.26 8.14 8.58
CA TRP A 177 -17.91 8.93 7.54
C TRP A 177 -17.17 10.21 7.16
N LEU A 178 -16.44 10.84 8.10
CA LEU A 178 -15.63 12.03 7.78
C LEU A 178 -14.54 11.68 6.77
N GLY A 179 -13.91 10.51 6.93
CA GLY A 179 -12.92 9.98 6.01
C GLY A 179 -13.52 9.65 4.65
N VAL A 180 -14.70 9.01 4.64
CA VAL A 180 -15.43 8.68 3.42
C VAL A 180 -15.81 9.95 2.65
N PHE A 181 -16.35 10.98 3.31
CA PHE A 181 -16.71 12.23 2.66
C PHE A 181 -15.50 12.96 2.09
N ALA A 182 -14.39 13.02 2.84
CA ALA A 182 -13.16 13.63 2.34
C ALA A 182 -12.58 12.87 1.14
N TRP A 183 -12.61 11.53 1.18
CA TRP A 183 -12.20 10.69 0.06
C TRP A 183 -13.07 10.94 -1.18
N CYS A 184 -14.40 10.89 -1.03
CA CYS A 184 -15.35 11.18 -2.11
C CYS A 184 -15.14 12.59 -2.69
N GLY A 185 -14.90 13.59 -1.86
CA GLY A 185 -14.61 14.96 -2.30
C GLY A 185 -13.33 15.05 -3.14
N GLY A 186 -12.26 14.36 -2.74
CA GLY A 186 -11.04 14.27 -3.54
C GLY A 186 -11.25 13.54 -4.87
N VAL A 187 -11.95 12.39 -4.85
CA VAL A 187 -12.29 11.62 -6.07
C VAL A 187 -13.12 12.46 -7.04
N ALA A 188 -14.10 13.21 -6.53
CA ALA A 188 -14.98 14.05 -7.34
C ALA A 188 -14.21 15.07 -8.20
N MET A 189 -13.06 15.57 -7.72
CA MET A 189 -12.20 16.47 -8.50
C MET A 189 -11.49 15.78 -9.66
N GLY A 190 -11.22 14.47 -9.56
CA GLY A 190 -10.59 13.68 -10.62
C GLY A 190 -11.57 13.11 -11.65
N LEU A 191 -12.84 12.94 -11.27
CA LEU A 191 -13.87 12.31 -12.12
C LEU A 191 -14.10 13.01 -13.47
N PRO A 192 -14.20 14.36 -13.57
CA PRO A 192 -14.46 15.01 -14.85
C PRO A 192 -13.45 14.64 -15.93
N GLY A 193 -12.15 14.65 -15.62
CA GLY A 193 -11.16 14.31 -16.63
C GLY A 193 -11.03 12.80 -16.88
N LEU A 194 -11.42 11.94 -15.93
CA LEU A 194 -11.63 10.51 -16.22
C LEU A 194 -12.75 10.34 -17.25
N VAL A 195 -13.91 10.99 -17.07
CA VAL A 195 -15.00 10.97 -18.05
C VAL A 195 -14.53 11.46 -19.41
N ALA A 196 -13.70 12.51 -19.45
CA ALA A 196 -13.16 13.03 -20.70
C ALA A 196 -12.25 12.04 -21.46
N THR A 197 -11.63 11.06 -20.78
CA THR A 197 -10.84 10.02 -21.49
C THR A 197 -11.71 9.12 -22.37
N TYR A 198 -12.99 8.96 -22.02
CA TYR A 198 -13.96 8.18 -22.77
C TYR A 198 -14.89 9.05 -23.63
N GLN A 199 -15.24 10.25 -23.17
CA GLN A 199 -16.18 11.18 -23.80
C GLN A 199 -15.62 12.62 -23.80
N PRO A 200 -14.69 12.96 -24.72
CA PRO A 200 -13.97 14.24 -24.70
C PRO A 200 -14.86 15.48 -24.82
N HIS A 201 -16.00 15.38 -25.51
CA HIS A 201 -16.92 16.49 -25.75
C HIS A 201 -17.92 16.71 -24.60
N ALA A 202 -18.02 15.77 -23.65
CA ALA A 202 -18.94 15.88 -22.52
C ALA A 202 -18.43 16.80 -21.40
N VAL A 203 -17.14 17.17 -21.42
CA VAL A 203 -16.48 17.86 -20.31
C VAL A 203 -15.72 19.08 -20.80
N SER A 204 -15.82 20.18 -20.06
CA SER A 204 -15.12 21.43 -20.35
C SER A 204 -13.60 21.25 -20.37
N LYS A 205 -12.89 22.14 -21.08
CA LYS A 205 -11.41 22.17 -21.12
C LYS A 205 -10.79 22.22 -19.72
N ALA A 206 -11.45 22.89 -18.77
CA ALA A 206 -11.01 22.94 -17.38
C ALA A 206 -11.03 21.54 -16.72
N GLY A 207 -12.12 20.78 -16.88
CA GLY A 207 -12.22 19.41 -16.34
C GLY A 207 -11.20 18.44 -16.95
N GLN A 208 -10.86 18.64 -18.23
CA GLN A 208 -9.79 17.88 -18.89
C GLN A 208 -8.41 18.19 -18.31
N ASN A 209 -8.14 19.46 -18.00
CA ASN A 209 -6.88 19.90 -17.41
C ASN A 209 -6.72 19.46 -15.95
N MET A 210 -7.81 19.37 -15.18
CA MET A 210 -7.79 18.88 -13.79
C MET A 210 -7.18 17.46 -13.69
N TYR A 211 -7.46 16.60 -14.65
CA TYR A 211 -6.90 15.24 -14.67
C TYR A 211 -5.41 15.19 -14.99
N ARG A 212 -4.85 16.22 -15.64
CA ARG A 212 -3.39 16.35 -15.81
C ARG A 212 -2.69 16.62 -14.49
N MET A 213 -3.35 17.32 -13.56
CA MET A 213 -2.86 17.51 -12.19
C MET A 213 -3.11 16.27 -11.31
N GLY A 214 -4.13 15.48 -11.67
CA GLY A 214 -4.39 14.13 -11.21
C GLY A 214 -4.15 13.94 -9.71
N TRP A 215 -3.09 13.20 -9.38
CA TRP A 215 -2.69 12.86 -8.02
C TRP A 215 -2.62 14.05 -7.07
N ILE A 216 -2.00 15.16 -7.50
CA ILE A 216 -1.77 16.33 -6.63
C ILE A 216 -3.10 16.98 -6.25
N LEU A 217 -3.98 17.17 -7.24
CA LEU A 217 -5.26 17.82 -7.03
C LEU A 217 -6.15 16.99 -6.08
N THR A 218 -6.34 15.71 -6.38
CA THR A 218 -7.22 14.85 -5.58
C THR A 218 -6.67 14.62 -4.16
N PHE A 219 -5.34 14.53 -4.01
CA PHE A 219 -4.68 14.44 -2.71
C PHE A 219 -4.87 15.69 -1.86
N ILE A 220 -4.60 16.88 -2.41
CA ILE A 220 -4.72 18.14 -1.67
C ILE A 220 -6.17 18.40 -1.30
N THR A 221 -7.11 18.17 -2.21
CA THR A 221 -8.54 18.35 -1.93
C THR A 221 -9.00 17.46 -0.78
N ALA A 222 -8.69 16.16 -0.81
CA ALA A 222 -9.05 15.26 0.28
C ALA A 222 -8.36 15.63 1.60
N SER A 223 -7.09 16.07 1.55
CA SER A 223 -6.35 16.52 2.74
C SER A 223 -7.03 17.72 3.40
N VAL A 224 -7.40 18.74 2.61
CA VAL A 224 -8.06 19.94 3.11
C VAL A 224 -9.45 19.63 3.67
N ILE A 225 -10.26 18.84 2.96
CA ILE A 225 -11.60 18.46 3.43
C ILE A 225 -11.49 17.67 4.74
N TYR A 226 -10.63 16.65 4.79
CA TYR A 226 -10.49 15.84 6.00
C TYR A 226 -10.00 16.67 7.19
N PHE A 227 -8.96 17.50 6.97
CA PHE A 227 -8.43 18.38 8.01
C PHE A 227 -9.48 19.37 8.53
N ALA A 228 -10.26 19.99 7.64
CA ALA A 228 -11.33 20.89 8.04
C ALA A 228 -12.41 20.16 8.86
N LEU A 229 -12.84 18.97 8.40
CA LEU A 229 -13.83 18.17 9.11
C LEU A 229 -13.34 17.75 10.50
N THR A 230 -12.10 17.28 10.64
CA THR A 230 -11.55 16.86 11.93
C THR A 230 -11.18 18.03 12.85
N PHE A 231 -10.98 19.22 12.28
CA PHE A 231 -10.81 20.45 13.06
C PHE A 231 -12.10 20.83 13.79
N PHE A 232 -13.26 20.76 13.11
CA PHE A 232 -14.56 21.05 13.72
C PHE A 232 -15.09 19.88 14.55
N ILE A 233 -14.94 18.65 14.06
CA ILE A 233 -15.39 17.42 14.71
C ILE A 233 -14.15 16.69 15.20
N LYS A 234 -13.69 17.02 16.42
CA LYS A 234 -12.48 16.44 16.98
C LYS A 234 -12.69 14.96 17.28
N PRO A 235 -11.96 14.05 16.63
CA PRO A 235 -12.06 12.64 16.94
C PRO A 235 -11.40 12.35 18.28
N GLN A 236 -11.88 11.29 18.92
CA GLN A 236 -11.25 10.76 20.12
C GLN A 236 -9.91 10.11 19.77
N ILE A 237 -8.86 10.51 20.48
CA ILE A 237 -7.48 10.05 20.25
C ILE A 237 -7.10 8.90 21.20
N PHE A 238 -7.53 8.99 22.45
CA PHE A 238 -7.25 7.98 23.48
C PHE A 238 -8.56 7.34 23.97
N PRO A 239 -8.51 6.07 24.43
CA PRO A 239 -9.65 5.42 25.09
C PRO A 239 -10.25 6.27 26.22
N ASN A 240 -11.52 6.00 26.56
CA ASN A 240 -12.19 6.67 27.67
C ASN A 240 -11.42 6.38 28.98
N GLY A 241 -11.13 7.42 29.77
CA GLY A 241 -10.44 7.28 31.05
C GLY A 241 -8.91 7.41 31.01
N THR A 242 -8.28 7.52 29.83
CA THR A 242 -6.80 7.62 29.69
C THR A 242 -6.33 8.98 29.14
N ALA A 243 -7.07 10.05 29.44
CA ALA A 243 -6.76 11.40 28.94
C ALA A 243 -5.37 11.88 29.43
N ARG A 244 -4.43 12.01 28.49
CA ARG A 244 -3.09 12.59 28.69
C ARG A 244 -2.88 13.74 27.69
N PRO A 245 -1.96 14.68 27.94
CA PRO A 245 -1.64 15.72 26.96
C PRO A 245 -1.19 15.09 25.64
N VAL A 246 -1.87 15.45 24.55
CA VAL A 246 -1.63 14.90 23.21
C VAL A 246 -0.34 15.50 22.63
N THR A 247 0.78 14.89 22.99
CA THR A 247 2.09 15.15 22.40
C THR A 247 2.29 14.30 21.15
N TYR A 248 3.12 14.78 20.22
CA TYR A 248 3.35 14.10 18.96
C TYR A 248 4.08 12.77 19.18
N GLU A 249 3.48 11.68 18.70
CA GLU A 249 3.97 10.29 18.79
C GLU A 249 4.19 9.78 20.22
N TYR A 250 3.38 10.23 21.19
CA TYR A 250 3.45 9.75 22.57
C TYR A 250 3.39 8.22 22.70
N LEU A 251 2.47 7.58 21.96
CA LEU A 251 2.28 6.12 21.96
C LEU A 251 3.33 5.37 21.14
N ALA A 252 4.01 6.02 20.20
CA ALA A 252 5.04 5.40 19.37
C ALA A 252 6.45 5.49 20.02
N LYS A 253 6.67 6.47 20.91
CA LYS A 253 7.96 6.71 21.56
C LYS A 253 8.20 5.79 22.76
N ASN A 254 9.47 5.71 23.18
CA ASN A 254 9.92 5.01 24.38
C ASN A 254 9.58 3.50 24.40
N GLY A 255 9.54 2.85 23.23
CA GLY A 255 9.28 1.40 23.13
C GLY A 255 7.85 0.98 23.48
N ARG A 256 6.92 1.94 23.54
CA ARG A 256 5.51 1.70 23.83
C ARG A 256 4.77 1.01 22.70
N GLU A 257 5.22 1.17 21.45
CA GLU A 257 4.68 0.49 20.26
C GLU A 257 3.14 0.53 20.17
N GLY A 258 2.52 1.64 20.57
CA GLY A 258 1.07 1.81 20.54
C GLY A 258 0.30 1.36 21.79
N PHE A 259 0.99 0.97 22.87
CA PHE A 259 0.40 0.55 24.14
C PHE A 259 0.58 1.62 25.24
N PHE A 260 -0.34 1.68 26.19
CA PHE A 260 -0.07 2.35 27.46
C PHE A 260 0.80 1.49 28.39
N GLU A 261 1.39 2.13 29.39
CA GLU A 261 2.18 1.44 30.41
C GLU A 261 1.30 0.45 31.18
N GLY A 262 1.66 -0.83 31.16
CA GLY A 262 0.93 -1.92 31.85
C GLY A 262 -0.02 -2.75 30.96
N GLU A 263 -0.48 -2.23 29.81
CA GLU A 263 -1.47 -2.94 28.97
C GLU A 263 -0.90 -4.15 28.22
N ARG A 264 0.42 -4.19 28.03
CA ARG A 264 1.07 -5.22 27.20
C ARG A 264 0.94 -6.63 27.79
N GLY A 265 0.74 -6.75 29.10
CA GLY A 265 0.55 -8.03 29.78
C GLY A 265 -0.88 -8.59 29.69
N GLU A 266 -1.87 -7.73 29.42
CA GLU A 266 -3.29 -8.11 29.33
C GLU A 266 -3.77 -8.25 27.88
N ALA A 267 -3.11 -7.58 26.93
CA ALA A 267 -3.46 -7.66 25.52
C ALA A 267 -3.03 -9.01 24.91
N ILE A 268 -3.88 -9.56 24.02
CA ILE A 268 -3.55 -10.73 23.18
C ILE A 268 -2.39 -10.35 22.25
N SER A 269 -1.17 -10.58 22.71
CA SER A 269 0.03 -10.38 21.90
C SER A 269 0.27 -11.63 21.05
N ALA A 270 0.35 -11.47 19.74
CA ALA A 270 1.08 -12.43 18.94
C ALA A 270 2.56 -12.40 19.39
N PRO A 271 3.24 -13.54 19.51
CA PRO A 271 4.69 -13.53 19.69
C PRO A 271 5.31 -12.72 18.55
N GLY A 272 6.37 -11.97 18.85
CA GLY A 272 7.09 -11.19 17.84
C GLY A 272 7.44 -12.07 16.65
N SER A 273 7.39 -11.51 15.44
CA SER A 273 7.90 -12.24 14.27
C SER A 273 9.35 -12.63 14.56
N PRO A 274 9.70 -13.94 14.54
CA PRO A 274 11.04 -14.36 14.87
C PRO A 274 12.02 -13.62 13.97
N THR A 275 13.07 -13.07 14.58
CA THR A 275 14.16 -12.48 13.81
C THR A 275 14.77 -13.59 12.95
N ILE A 276 15.32 -13.27 11.76
CA ILE A 276 15.90 -14.29 10.86
C ILE A 276 16.96 -15.15 11.58
N THR A 277 17.63 -14.59 12.59
CA THR A 277 18.56 -15.30 13.49
C THR A 277 17.90 -16.32 14.42
N ASP A 278 16.62 -16.16 14.75
CA ASP A 278 15.87 -17.08 15.62
C ASP A 278 15.17 -18.20 14.84
N ALA A 279 15.07 -18.06 13.50
CA ALA A 279 14.51 -19.08 12.62
C ALA A 279 15.38 -20.36 12.54
N GLU A 280 16.65 -20.29 12.93
CA GLU A 280 17.53 -21.46 13.04
C GLU A 280 17.19 -22.37 14.22
N ASN A 281 16.42 -21.90 15.21
CA ASN A 281 16.09 -22.67 16.43
C ASN A 281 14.65 -23.20 16.47
N VAL A 282 13.94 -23.22 15.34
CA VAL A 282 12.58 -23.80 15.31
C VAL A 282 12.67 -25.32 15.33
N HIS A 283 12.62 -25.89 16.53
CA HIS A 283 12.42 -27.32 16.75
C HIS A 283 11.02 -27.70 16.24
N ILE A 284 10.96 -28.52 15.19
CA ILE A 284 9.69 -29.04 14.64
C ILE A 284 9.14 -30.05 15.64
N PRO A 285 7.99 -29.81 16.31
CA PRO A 285 7.45 -30.78 17.24
C PRO A 285 6.99 -32.02 16.48
N GLU A 286 7.43 -33.19 16.94
CA GLU A 286 6.96 -34.47 16.43
C GLU A 286 5.44 -34.62 16.65
N LYS A 287 4.85 -35.28 15.66
CA LYS A 287 3.41 -35.34 15.42
C LYS A 287 2.72 -36.19 16.50
N GLY A 288 2.19 -35.55 17.53
CA GLY A 288 1.28 -36.22 18.44
C GLY A 288 1.01 -35.46 19.73
N ASP A 289 0.05 -34.54 19.70
CA ASP A 289 -0.82 -34.32 20.86
C ASP A 289 -2.13 -33.70 20.40
N LYS A 290 -3.22 -34.42 20.66
CA LYS A 290 -4.60 -33.97 20.40
C LYS A 290 -4.99 -33.05 21.55
N VAL A 291 -5.29 -31.79 21.23
CA VAL A 291 -5.90 -30.85 22.18
C VAL A 291 -7.38 -31.23 22.33
N SER A 292 -7.77 -31.69 23.51
CA SER A 292 -9.17 -31.81 23.94
C SER A 292 -9.75 -30.43 24.25
N ILE A 293 -11.00 -30.24 23.81
CA ILE A 293 -11.82 -29.02 23.89
C ILE A 293 -11.93 -28.50 25.33
#